data_AF-A0A1M5EBA2-F1
#
_entry.id   AF-A0A1M5EBA2-F1
#
_cell.length_a   1.000
_cell.length_b   1.000
_cell.length_c   1.000
_cell.angle_alpha   90.00
_cell.angle_beta   90.00
_cell.angle_gamma   90.00
#
_symmetry.space_group_name_H-M   'P 1'
#
loop_
_entity.id
_entity.type
_entity.pdbx_description
1 polymer ?
#
loop_
_entity_poly.entity_id
_entity_poly.type
_entity_poly.pdbx_seq_one_letter_code
_entity_poly.pdbx_strand_id
1 'polypeptide(L)'
;MATPDDIQLLKLLRSLPVPDPGEEYERLLLHDVLHSTRLNRTRRARVRSQLWVRWGWQLASVAGVFLICLATASHWKVVMPPPVLSPVAQQRSEISRPLHILLESPREMRGATIRITLPDTVAIEGYRDVHQLRWRADIAAGGNRLYLPVQIRDGGVAGEILIEVEYQGASKLLRLPVSPLFKPTQSNSLTRI
;
A
#
# COMPACT_ATOMS: atom_id res chain seq x y z
N MET A 1 14.28 16.76 21.99
CA MET A 1 15.06 18.01 22.04
C MET A 1 16.50 17.59 22.01
N ALA A 2 17.20 17.72 20.87
CA ALA A 2 18.61 17.32 20.79
C ALA A 2 19.43 18.22 21.71
N THR A 3 20.30 17.63 22.52
CA THR A 3 21.16 18.37 23.44
C THR A 3 22.20 19.17 22.62
N PRO A 4 22.73 20.29 23.15
CA PRO A 4 23.79 21.04 22.48
C PRO A 4 25.00 20.17 22.09
N ASP A 5 25.25 19.11 22.85
CA ASP A 5 26.31 18.13 22.64
C ASP A 5 26.02 17.23 21.42
N ASP A 6 24.76 16.84 21.19
CA ASP A 6 24.36 16.05 20.02
C ASP A 6 24.64 16.82 18.72
N ILE A 7 24.44 18.14 18.73
CA ILE A 7 24.69 19.01 17.57
C ILE A 7 26.19 19.10 17.29
N GLN A 8 27.02 19.18 18.33
CA GLN A 8 28.49 19.16 18.17
C GLN A 8 28.98 17.81 17.66
N LEU A 9 28.43 16.71 18.18
CA LEU A 9 28.77 15.35 17.73
C LEU A 9 28.43 15.14 16.25
N LEU A 10 27.25 15.57 15.81
CA LEU A 10 26.87 15.49 14.39
C LEU A 10 27.76 16.35 13.50
N LYS A 11 28.23 17.50 14.00
CA LYS A 11 29.15 18.37 13.26
C LYS A 11 30.53 17.72 13.10
N LEU A 12 31.00 17.01 14.14
CA LEU A 12 32.24 16.24 14.10
C LEU A 12 32.13 15.01 13.20
N LEU A 13 31.05 14.25 13.28
CA LEU A 13 30.83 13.07 12.43
C LEU A 13 30.74 13.44 10.94
N ARG A 14 30.14 14.60 10.62
CA ARG A 14 30.06 15.10 9.25
C ARG A 14 31.41 15.59 8.71
N SER A 15 32.34 15.93 9.60
CA SER A 15 33.70 16.35 9.23
C SER A 15 34.67 15.20 9.00
N LEU A 16 34.24 13.95 9.26
CA LEU A 16 35.04 12.78 8.93
C LEU A 16 35.14 12.63 7.41
N PRO A 17 36.35 12.48 6.84
CA PRO A 17 36.52 12.24 5.42
C PRO A 17 35.89 10.90 5.08
N VAL A 18 34.89 10.92 4.20
CA VAL A 18 34.39 9.69 3.57
C VAL A 18 35.48 9.25 2.59
N PRO A 19 36.05 8.04 2.74
CA PRO A 19 37.04 7.55 1.79
C PRO A 19 36.39 7.47 0.41
N ASP A 20 37.09 7.98 -0.60
CA ASP A 20 36.66 7.89 -1.99
C ASP A 20 36.49 6.39 -2.35
N PRO A 21 35.30 5.94 -2.78
CA PRO A 21 35.10 4.55 -3.15
C PRO A 21 36.02 4.22 -4.33
N GLY A 22 37.14 3.53 -4.06
CA GLY A 22 38.05 3.10 -5.11
C GLY A 22 37.41 2.13 -6.10
N GLU A 23 38.03 1.95 -7.27
CA GLU A 23 37.54 1.10 -8.36
C GLU A 23 37.17 -0.34 -7.93
N GLU A 24 37.81 -0.85 -6.88
CA GLU A 24 37.52 -2.17 -6.30
C GLU A 24 36.09 -2.25 -5.73
N TYR A 25 35.64 -1.20 -5.07
CA TYR A 25 34.29 -1.12 -4.48
C TYR A 25 33.22 -1.11 -5.57
N GLU A 26 33.46 -0.38 -6.66
CA GLU A 26 32.57 -0.38 -7.82
C GLU A 26 32.49 -1.77 -8.46
N ARG A 27 33.61 -2.47 -8.60
CA ARG A 27 33.60 -3.85 -9.14
C ARG A 27 32.82 -4.81 -8.26
N LEU A 28 32.96 -4.71 -6.94
CA LEU A 28 32.21 -5.55 -6.00
C LEU A 28 30.71 -5.25 -6.04
N LEU A 29 30.32 -3.98 -6.11
CA LEU A 29 28.91 -3.58 -6.27
C LEU A 29 28.33 -4.01 -7.62
N LEU A 30 29.05 -3.81 -8.71
CA LEU A 30 28.60 -4.18 -10.05
C LEU A 30 28.47 -5.69 -10.21
N HIS A 31 29.36 -6.47 -9.60
CA HIS A 31 29.28 -7.93 -9.62
C HIS A 31 28.01 -8.44 -8.91
N ASP A 32 27.70 -7.90 -7.72
CA ASP A 32 26.52 -8.30 -6.96
C ASP A 32 25.21 -7.86 -7.65
N VAL A 33 25.18 -6.63 -8.17
CA VAL A 33 24.03 -6.10 -8.92
C VAL A 33 23.78 -6.91 -10.19
N LEU A 34 24.81 -7.27 -10.96
CA LEU A 34 24.63 -8.02 -12.21
C LEU A 34 24.20 -9.48 -11.97
N HIS A 35 24.67 -10.15 -10.92
CA HIS A 35 24.25 -11.53 -10.60
C HIS A 35 22.81 -11.61 -10.07
N SER A 36 22.36 -10.61 -9.30
CA SER A 36 20.98 -10.55 -8.81
C SER A 36 19.93 -10.54 -9.95
N THR A 37 20.28 -9.97 -11.11
CA THR A 37 19.36 -9.84 -12.26
C THR A 37 19.18 -11.14 -13.06
N ARG A 38 20.11 -12.10 -12.98
CA ARG A 38 20.07 -13.33 -13.80
C ARG A 38 19.39 -14.52 -13.14
N LEU A 39 19.30 -14.57 -11.80
CA LEU A 39 18.74 -15.73 -11.08
C LEU A 39 17.21 -15.82 -11.12
N ASN A 40 16.51 -14.75 -11.52
CA ASN A 40 15.04 -14.75 -11.62
C ASN A 40 14.49 -15.15 -13.00
N ARG A 41 15.34 -15.44 -13.99
CA ARG A 41 14.89 -15.68 -15.37
C ARG A 41 14.58 -17.15 -15.72
N THR A 42 14.99 -18.15 -14.93
CA THR A 42 14.90 -19.57 -15.34
C THR A 42 14.11 -20.50 -14.42
N ARG A 43 13.43 -20.01 -13.36
CA ARG A 43 12.64 -20.87 -12.44
C ARG A 43 11.11 -20.84 -12.57
N ARG A 44 10.52 -20.07 -13.49
CA ARG A 44 9.05 -19.98 -13.66
C ARG A 44 8.51 -20.66 -14.94
N ALA A 45 9.24 -21.65 -15.45
CA ALA A 45 8.80 -22.48 -16.57
C ALA A 45 8.30 -23.87 -16.15
N ARG A 46 7.60 -24.02 -15.01
CA ARG A 46 6.87 -25.27 -14.69
C ARG A 46 5.89 -25.18 -13.52
N VAL A 47 4.98 -24.21 -13.47
CA VAL A 47 3.74 -24.37 -12.66
C VAL A 47 2.58 -23.70 -13.39
N ARG A 48 2.22 -24.27 -14.55
CA ARG A 48 0.89 -24.16 -15.14
C ARG A 48 0.03 -25.27 -14.54
N SER A 49 -1.27 -25.00 -14.45
CA SER A 49 -2.39 -25.94 -14.27
C SER A 49 -2.56 -26.60 -12.90
N GLN A 50 -3.13 -25.88 -11.94
CA GLN A 50 -4.28 -26.36 -11.15
C GLN A 50 -4.84 -25.18 -10.36
N LEU A 51 -6.16 -25.10 -10.19
CA LEU A 51 -6.93 -24.02 -9.52
C LEU A 51 -7.42 -22.88 -10.43
N TRP A 52 -7.53 -23.15 -11.73
CA TRP A 52 -8.49 -22.50 -12.64
C TRP A 52 -9.80 -23.28 -12.66
N VAL A 53 -10.55 -23.31 -11.56
CA VAL A 53 -11.91 -23.84 -11.59
C VAL A 53 -12.75 -23.07 -10.57
N ARG A 54 -13.83 -22.47 -11.09
CA ARG A 54 -14.98 -21.91 -10.38
C ARG A 54 -14.75 -20.55 -9.71
N TRP A 55 -15.09 -19.48 -10.42
CA TRP A 55 -16.39 -18.84 -10.21
C TRP A 55 -16.79 -18.04 -11.44
N GLY A 56 -17.75 -18.64 -12.15
CA GLY A 56 -18.28 -18.14 -13.41
C GLY A 56 -19.17 -16.93 -13.20
N TRP A 57 -19.18 -16.12 -14.24
CA TRP A 57 -20.18 -15.13 -14.54
C TRP A 57 -21.59 -15.72 -14.50
N GLN A 58 -22.48 -15.05 -13.79
CA GLN A 58 -23.87 -14.88 -14.22
C GLN A 58 -24.24 -13.41 -14.00
N LEU A 59 -24.32 -12.69 -15.12
CA LEU A 59 -25.18 -11.52 -15.26
C LEU A 59 -26.63 -12.02 -15.37
N ALA A 60 -27.58 -11.38 -14.68
CA ALA A 60 -28.95 -11.23 -15.16
C ALA A 60 -29.68 -10.12 -14.38
N SER A 61 -29.73 -8.95 -15.01
CA SER A 61 -30.80 -7.94 -15.08
C SER A 61 -32.02 -8.04 -14.16
N VAL A 62 -32.38 -6.93 -13.50
CA VAL A 62 -33.74 -6.34 -13.58
C VAL A 62 -33.63 -4.81 -13.55
N ALA A 63 -34.19 -4.17 -14.58
CA ALA A 63 -34.50 -2.75 -14.62
C ALA A 63 -35.90 -2.51 -14.01
N GLY A 64 -36.08 -1.36 -13.35
CA GLY A 64 -37.32 -0.92 -12.69
C GLY A 64 -37.21 -1.06 -11.18
N VAL A 65 -37.08 -0.01 -10.38
CA VAL A 65 -38.01 1.12 -10.26
C VAL A 65 -37.22 2.41 -10.03
N PHE A 66 -37.19 3.28 -11.04
CA PHE A 66 -37.07 4.72 -10.82
C PHE A 66 -38.45 5.23 -10.38
N LEU A 67 -38.49 6.22 -9.48
CA LEU A 67 -39.66 6.96 -8.98
C LEU A 67 -40.53 6.30 -7.90
N ILE A 68 -40.03 6.33 -6.66
CA ILE A 68 -40.81 6.69 -5.46
C ILE A 68 -40.00 7.77 -4.72
N CYS A 69 -40.17 9.04 -5.11
CA CYS A 69 -40.80 10.07 -4.28
C CYS A 69 -40.51 9.91 -2.77
N LEU A 70 -39.49 10.56 -2.23
CA LEU A 70 -39.59 11.94 -1.75
C LEU A 70 -40.70 12.11 -0.69
N ALA A 71 -40.66 11.35 0.42
CA ALA A 71 -41.59 11.52 1.55
C ALA A 71 -41.08 11.01 2.92
N THR A 72 -39.78 11.01 3.20
CA THR A 72 -39.27 10.79 4.57
C THR A 72 -38.16 11.78 4.98
N ALA A 73 -38.15 12.95 4.37
CA ALA A 73 -37.30 14.06 4.78
C ALA A 73 -37.96 14.86 5.92
N SER A 74 -38.16 14.26 7.10
CA SER A 74 -38.40 15.04 8.34
C SER A 74 -38.44 14.14 9.58
N HIS A 75 -37.28 13.88 10.18
CA HIS A 75 -37.13 13.63 11.63
C HIS A 75 -35.65 13.40 12.02
N TRP A 76 -34.72 14.20 11.52
CA TRP A 76 -33.43 14.33 12.20
C TRP A 76 -33.57 15.37 13.30
N LYS A 77 -33.98 14.89 14.48
CA LYS A 77 -33.79 15.63 15.72
C LYS A 77 -32.29 15.73 15.95
N VAL A 78 -31.72 16.92 15.77
CA VAL A 78 -30.38 17.24 16.27
C VAL A 78 -30.48 17.25 17.79
N VAL A 79 -30.19 16.11 18.39
CA VAL A 79 -29.92 16.01 19.82
C VAL A 79 -28.50 16.55 20.01
N MET A 80 -28.38 17.75 20.57
CA MET A 80 -27.10 18.32 20.95
C MET A 80 -26.61 17.55 22.19
N PRO A 81 -25.50 16.80 22.12
CA PRO A 81 -24.97 16.15 23.31
C PRO A 81 -24.40 17.22 24.27
N PRO A 82 -24.57 17.05 25.59
CA PRO A 82 -24.02 17.99 26.57
C PRO A 82 -22.49 18.07 26.46
N PRO A 83 -21.86 19.20 26.83
CA PRO A 83 -20.42 19.36 26.78
C PRO A 83 -19.76 18.40 27.78
N VAL A 84 -19.38 17.23 27.29
CA VAL A 84 -18.48 16.33 28.01
C VAL A 84 -17.10 16.97 27.99
N LEU A 85 -16.63 17.35 29.18
CA LEU A 85 -15.24 17.70 29.45
C LEU A 85 -14.35 16.69 28.73
N SER A 86 -13.67 17.13 27.68
CA SER A 86 -12.83 16.26 26.87
C SER A 86 -11.77 15.67 27.79
N PRO A 87 -11.73 14.34 28.03
CA PRO A 87 -10.51 13.76 28.53
C PRO A 87 -9.46 14.11 27.47
N VAL A 88 -8.36 14.71 27.90
CA VAL A 88 -7.14 14.89 27.10
C VAL A 88 -7.00 13.61 26.29
N ALA A 89 -7.22 13.72 24.98
CA ALA A 89 -7.11 12.59 24.08
C ALA A 89 -5.71 12.04 24.32
N GLN A 90 -5.63 10.90 24.99
CA GLN A 90 -4.40 10.12 25.04
C GLN A 90 -4.05 9.94 23.59
N GLN A 91 -3.03 10.66 23.14
CA GLN A 91 -2.51 10.59 21.79
C GLN A 91 -1.95 9.19 21.65
N ARG A 92 -2.85 8.27 21.29
CA ARG A 92 -2.55 6.89 20.97
C ARG A 92 -1.56 6.99 19.83
N SER A 93 -0.34 6.51 20.06
CA SER A 93 0.77 6.67 19.14
C SER A 93 0.51 5.83 17.89
N GLU A 94 -0.28 6.37 16.96
CA GLU A 94 -0.50 5.79 15.63
C GLU A 94 0.82 5.93 14.85
N ILE A 95 1.66 4.90 14.90
CA ILE A 95 2.93 4.88 14.18
C ILE A 95 2.62 4.74 12.69
N SER A 96 2.79 5.83 11.94
CA SER A 96 2.76 5.82 10.47
C SER A 96 3.96 5.05 9.92
N ARG A 97 3.69 4.13 9.00
CA ARG A 97 4.68 3.27 8.35
C ARG A 97 4.52 3.37 6.83
N PRO A 98 5.59 3.68 6.08
CA PRO A 98 5.52 3.71 4.63
C PRO A 98 5.43 2.29 4.06
N LEU A 99 4.45 2.04 3.20
CA LEU A 99 4.30 0.83 2.41
C LEU A 99 4.66 1.13 0.95
N HIS A 100 5.67 0.44 0.43
CA HIS A 100 6.12 0.57 -0.96
C HIS A 100 5.70 -0.66 -1.75
N ILE A 101 4.99 -0.45 -2.85
CA ILE A 101 4.46 -1.53 -3.69
C ILE A 101 5.02 -1.35 -5.10
N LEU A 102 5.64 -2.39 -5.64
CA LEU A 102 6.12 -2.41 -7.02
C LEU A 102 5.09 -3.09 -7.91
N LEU A 103 4.51 -2.31 -8.82
CA LEU A 103 3.57 -2.74 -9.83
C LEU A 103 4.31 -2.91 -11.16
N GLU A 104 4.56 -4.16 -11.56
CA GLU A 104 5.22 -4.46 -12.84
C GLU A 104 4.18 -4.74 -13.92
N SER A 105 4.11 -3.87 -14.92
CA SER A 105 3.22 -4.06 -16.08
C SER A 105 4.02 -4.37 -17.35
N PRO A 106 3.61 -5.36 -18.17
CA PRO A 106 4.26 -5.64 -19.46
C PRO A 106 3.95 -4.59 -20.53
N ARG A 107 2.94 -3.74 -20.32
CA ARG A 107 2.47 -2.74 -21.29
C ARG A 107 1.97 -1.48 -20.60
N GLU A 108 1.84 -0.39 -21.35
CA GLU A 108 1.21 0.81 -20.84
C GLU A 108 -0.30 0.59 -20.64
N MET A 109 -0.85 1.06 -19.52
CA MET A 109 -2.26 0.94 -19.16
C MET A 109 -2.80 2.33 -18.79
N ARG A 110 -3.40 3.02 -19.77
CA ARG A 110 -3.96 4.37 -19.57
C ARG A 110 -5.34 4.31 -18.94
N GLY A 111 -5.57 5.06 -17.87
CA GLY A 111 -6.84 5.07 -17.14
C GLY A 111 -7.15 3.75 -16.43
N ALA A 112 -6.12 3.00 -16.01
CA ALA A 112 -6.31 1.83 -15.17
C ALA A 112 -6.97 2.22 -13.85
N THR A 113 -7.91 1.40 -13.38
CA THR A 113 -8.56 1.61 -12.08
C THR A 113 -7.80 0.83 -11.02
N ILE A 114 -7.33 1.52 -9.99
CA ILE A 114 -6.66 0.91 -8.84
C ILE A 114 -7.64 0.96 -7.65
N ARG A 115 -7.82 -0.18 -6.99
CA ARG A 115 -8.65 -0.33 -5.80
C ARG A 115 -7.82 -0.91 -4.67
N ILE A 116 -7.84 -0.27 -3.51
CA ILE A 116 -7.17 -0.77 -2.30
C ILE A 116 -8.24 -1.03 -1.26
N THR A 117 -8.25 -2.23 -0.69
CA THR A 117 -9.08 -2.59 0.46
C THR A 117 -8.17 -2.82 1.67
N LEU A 118 -8.47 -2.11 2.75
CA LEU A 118 -7.72 -2.15 4.00
C LEU A 118 -8.50 -2.96 5.04
N PRO A 119 -7.82 -3.77 5.87
CA PRO A 119 -8.44 -4.41 7.02
C PRO A 119 -8.73 -3.38 8.13
N ASP A 120 -9.65 -3.71 9.05
CA ASP A 120 -10.09 -2.79 10.12
C ASP A 120 -8.98 -2.35 11.09
N THR A 121 -7.87 -3.08 11.10
CA THR A 121 -6.68 -2.81 11.91
C THR A 121 -5.71 -1.82 11.27
N VAL A 122 -5.95 -1.43 10.01
CA VAL A 122 -5.08 -0.54 9.23
C VAL A 122 -5.86 0.66 8.70
N ALA A 123 -5.30 1.84 8.93
CA ALA A 123 -5.78 3.10 8.36
C ALA A 123 -4.70 3.71 7.45
N ILE A 124 -5.08 4.72 6.67
CA ILE A 124 -4.11 5.57 5.98
C ILE A 124 -3.99 6.88 6.74
N GLU A 125 -2.78 7.41 6.82
CA GLU A 125 -2.54 8.74 7.38
C GLU A 125 -3.41 9.79 6.70
N GLY A 126 -4.22 10.50 7.50
CA GLY A 126 -5.19 11.49 7.02
C GLY A 126 -6.56 10.91 6.60
N TYR A 127 -6.74 9.59 6.61
CA TYR A 127 -7.98 8.91 6.24
C TYR A 127 -8.33 7.81 7.27
N ARG A 128 -8.86 8.24 8.43
CA ARG A 128 -9.01 7.36 9.61
C ARG A 128 -10.07 6.26 9.51
N ASP A 129 -11.05 6.39 8.62
CA ASP A 129 -12.19 5.45 8.50
C ASP A 129 -12.45 4.98 7.06
N VAL A 130 -11.42 5.05 6.22
CA VAL A 130 -11.53 4.61 4.83
C VAL A 130 -11.05 3.17 4.71
N HIS A 131 -11.98 2.24 4.48
CA HIS A 131 -11.67 0.83 4.26
C HIS A 131 -11.39 0.51 2.78
N GLN A 132 -11.81 1.38 1.87
CA GLN A 132 -11.59 1.19 0.44
C GLN A 132 -11.23 2.49 -0.26
N LEU A 133 -10.13 2.49 -0.99
CA LEU A 133 -9.75 3.58 -1.91
C LEU A 133 -9.89 3.11 -3.34
N ARG A 134 -10.38 3.98 -4.21
CA ARG A 134 -10.50 3.72 -5.65
C ARG A 134 -10.16 4.97 -6.41
N TRP A 135 -9.21 4.86 -7.35
CA TRP A 135 -8.86 5.96 -8.24
C TRP A 135 -8.47 5.42 -9.61
N ARG A 136 -8.37 6.33 -10.59
CA ARG A 136 -7.82 6.04 -11.93
C ARG A 136 -6.44 6.63 -12.06
N ALA A 137 -5.53 5.88 -12.67
CA ALA A 137 -4.17 6.32 -12.95
C ALA A 137 -3.66 5.68 -14.24
N ASP A 138 -2.70 6.34 -14.86
CA ASP A 138 -1.93 5.76 -15.96
C ASP A 138 -0.77 4.95 -15.37
N ILE A 139 -0.66 3.68 -15.78
CA ILE A 139 0.43 2.78 -15.36
C ILE A 139 1.35 2.60 -16.56
N ALA A 140 2.61 3.04 -16.43
CA ALA A 140 3.59 2.89 -17.48
C ALA A 140 3.98 1.41 -17.66
N ALA A 141 4.48 1.06 -18.85
CA ALA A 141 5.15 -0.24 -19.02
C ALA A 141 6.39 -0.30 -18.11
N GLY A 142 6.66 -1.46 -17.50
CA GLY A 142 7.74 -1.66 -16.54
C GLY A 142 7.28 -1.51 -15.09
N GLY A 143 8.21 -1.09 -14.22
CA GLY A 143 7.99 -0.99 -12.78
C GLY A 143 7.44 0.36 -12.35
N ASN A 144 6.26 0.38 -11.74
CA ASN A 144 5.62 1.56 -11.16
C ASN A 144 5.62 1.41 -9.63
N ARG A 145 6.04 2.45 -8.90
CA ARG A 145 6.07 2.41 -7.43
C ARG A 145 4.86 3.14 -6.87
N LEU A 146 4.09 2.44 -6.04
CA LEU A 146 3.01 3.02 -5.26
C LEU A 146 3.46 3.16 -3.80
N TYR A 147 3.21 4.33 -3.23
CA TYR A 147 3.52 4.69 -1.85
C TYR A 147 2.23 4.86 -1.06
N LEU A 148 2.10 4.15 0.07
CA LEU A 148 1.00 4.35 1.01
C LEU A 148 1.54 4.60 2.43
N PRO A 149 1.18 5.74 3.07
CA PRO A 149 1.45 5.96 4.48
C PRO A 149 0.38 5.24 5.32
N VAL A 150 0.66 4.00 5.72
CA VAL A 150 -0.28 3.17 6.50
C VAL A 150 -0.04 3.33 7.99
N GLN A 151 -1.11 3.36 8.77
CA GLN A 151 -1.09 3.40 10.23
C GLN A 151 -1.71 2.10 10.75
N ILE A 152 -0.98 1.37 11.59
CA ILE A 152 -1.48 0.16 12.24
C ILE A 152 -2.06 0.58 13.59
N ARG A 153 -3.34 0.28 13.83
CA ARG A 153 -4.00 0.57 15.10
C ARG A 153 -3.40 -0.31 16.21
N ASP A 154 -3.15 0.26 17.39
CA ASP A 154 -2.54 -0.46 18.52
C ASP A 154 -3.34 -1.73 18.89
N GLY A 155 -2.63 -2.84 19.09
CA GLY A 155 -3.24 -4.15 19.35
C GLY A 155 -3.85 -4.81 18.10
N GLY A 156 -3.69 -4.21 16.92
CA GLY A 156 -4.15 -4.75 15.66
C GLY A 156 -3.50 -6.09 15.34
N VAL A 157 -4.34 -7.07 14.99
CA VAL A 157 -3.93 -8.39 14.50
C VAL A 157 -3.33 -8.26 13.10
N ALA A 158 -2.47 -9.21 12.72
CA ALA A 158 -2.03 -9.34 11.33
C ALA A 158 -3.24 -9.41 10.38
N GLY A 159 -3.19 -8.65 9.30
CA GLY A 159 -4.24 -8.58 8.28
C GLY A 159 -3.67 -8.62 6.87
N GLU A 160 -4.52 -8.53 5.86
CA GLU A 160 -4.11 -8.45 4.46
C GLU A 160 -4.65 -7.17 3.83
N ILE A 161 -3.77 -6.37 3.23
CA ILE A 161 -4.16 -5.30 2.31
C ILE A 161 -4.37 -5.94 0.94
N LEU A 162 -5.53 -5.67 0.34
CA LEU A 162 -5.86 -6.13 -1.00
C LEU A 162 -5.71 -4.97 -1.98
N ILE A 163 -4.95 -5.16 -3.05
CA ILE A 163 -4.80 -4.16 -4.12
C ILE A 163 -5.24 -4.82 -5.42
N GLU A 164 -6.26 -4.25 -6.05
CA GLU A 164 -6.73 -4.67 -7.34
C GLU A 164 -6.40 -3.60 -8.39
N VAL A 165 -5.85 -4.05 -9.52
CA VAL A 165 -5.66 -3.23 -10.71
C VAL A 165 -6.54 -3.77 -11.81
N GLU A 166 -7.43 -2.93 -12.33
CA GLU A 166 -8.37 -3.24 -13.40
C GLU A 166 -8.06 -2.39 -14.64
N TYR A 167 -7.98 -3.03 -15.81
CA TYR A 167 -7.78 -2.35 -17.08
C TYR A 167 -8.40 -3.13 -18.22
N GLN A 168 -9.23 -2.47 -19.03
CA GLN A 168 -9.88 -3.07 -20.21
C GLN A 168 -10.61 -4.39 -19.87
N GLY A 169 -11.28 -4.44 -18.71
CA GLY A 169 -12.01 -5.62 -18.22
C GLY A 169 -11.15 -6.75 -17.65
N ALA A 170 -9.82 -6.65 -17.72
CA ALA A 170 -8.91 -7.56 -17.02
C ALA A 170 -8.60 -7.01 -15.62
N SER A 171 -8.66 -7.85 -14.59
CA SER A 171 -8.27 -7.47 -13.23
C SER A 171 -7.17 -8.36 -12.67
N LYS A 172 -6.37 -7.78 -11.78
CA LYS A 172 -5.28 -8.46 -11.07
C LYS A 172 -5.35 -8.07 -9.61
N LEU A 173 -5.40 -9.07 -8.73
CA LEU A 173 -5.41 -8.89 -7.29
C LEU A 173 -4.04 -9.20 -6.69
N LEU A 174 -3.57 -8.30 -5.84
CA LEU A 174 -2.36 -8.41 -5.02
C LEU A 174 -2.76 -8.44 -3.55
N ARG A 175 -2.19 -9.38 -2.79
CA ARG A 175 -2.42 -9.51 -1.34
C ARG A 175 -1.13 -9.24 -0.59
N LEU A 176 -1.17 -8.30 0.34
CA LEU A 176 -0.02 -7.90 1.12
C LEU A 176 -0.30 -8.14 2.60
N PRO A 177 0.38 -9.10 3.24
CA PRO A 177 0.26 -9.28 4.67
C PRO A 177 0.84 -8.06 5.40
N VAL A 178 0.09 -7.56 6.38
CA VAL A 178 0.49 -6.47 7.26
C VAL A 178 0.43 -6.98 8.69
N SER A 179 1.55 -6.87 9.40
CA SER A 179 1.66 -7.30 10.80
C SER A 179 2.11 -6.13 11.67
N PRO A 180 1.69 -6.05 12.94
CA PRO A 180 2.19 -5.02 13.86
C PRO A 180 3.70 -5.12 14.09
N LEU A 181 4.27 -6.33 13.98
CA LEU A 181 5.71 -6.60 14.00
C LEU A 181 6.40 -6.45 12.63
N PHE A 182 5.65 -6.09 11.59
CA PHE A 182 6.20 -5.87 10.25
C PHE A 182 7.15 -4.67 10.29
N LYS A 183 8.44 -4.97 10.41
CA LYS A 183 9.47 -4.06 9.95
C LYS A 183 9.32 -3.98 8.44
N PRO A 184 9.28 -2.78 7.83
CA PRO A 184 9.28 -2.63 6.38
C PRO A 184 10.67 -3.02 5.83
N THR A 185 11.04 -4.29 5.96
CA THR A 185 12.06 -4.90 5.11
C THR A 185 11.34 -5.17 3.81
N GLN A 186 11.40 -4.16 2.92
CA GLN A 186 11.22 -4.26 1.48
C GLN A 186 10.47 -5.53 1.05
N SER A 187 9.15 -5.54 1.23
CA SER A 187 8.31 -6.62 0.69
C SER A 187 8.32 -6.48 -0.83
N ASN A 188 9.28 -7.16 -1.46
CA ASN A 188 9.28 -7.42 -2.90
C ASN A 188 8.18 -8.45 -3.21
N SER A 189 6.93 -8.09 -2.97
CA SER A 189 5.77 -8.78 -3.52
C SER A 189 5.68 -8.44 -5.01
N LEU A 190 6.50 -9.13 -5.81
CA LEU A 190 6.52 -9.03 -7.26
C LEU A 190 5.23 -9.60 -7.83
N THR A 191 4.25 -8.73 -8.05
CA THR A 191 3.05 -9.09 -8.79
C THR A 191 3.00 -8.33 -10.09
N ARG A 192 3.22 -9.11 -11.14
CA ARG A 192 3.04 -8.70 -12.52
C ARG A 192 1.55 -8.49 -12.77
N ILE A 193 1.16 -7.24 -12.99
CA ILE A 193 -0.18 -6.81 -13.40
C ILE A 193 -0.29 -6.85 -14.92
#